data_AF-A0A955F5T8-F1
#
_entry.id   AF-A0A955F5T8-F1
#
_cell.length_a   1.000
_cell.length_b   1.000
_cell.length_c   1.000
_cell.angle_alpha   90.00
_cell.angle_beta   90.00
_cell.angle_gamma   90.00
#
_symmetry.space_group_name_H-M   'P 1'
#
loop_
_entity.id
_entity.type
_entity.pdbx_description
1 polymer ?
#
loop_
_entity_poly.entity_id
_entity_poly.type
_entity_poly.pdbx_seq_one_letter_code
_entity_poly.pdbx_strand_id
1 'polypeptide(L)'
;EIERQSRDHTAIGTAIEQALAAYPGQPLAGILLCTDGQSNSGPSPLSCADLLEASGIPLQILAFGTRNAPRNLAVTAVESSPVVFVGDPLRVAVHVDARGLEGESARLVFERRIGGGPFELVQEKTIELGPEGALATHEFSQVFETETTVDFRAWLEALPGEVTEEDNLASTTIRVVRRKLRCLLVAGLAFPEVQFLINTLMRDPGIELSSWMMFADDAYQQKGNHQITRLPRTEEEMDQYDCVVLYDPDLSQLPPGFTESLAHLVGDRAGGLVFIAGESATSDLFERRYPNAAPLLDLLPVVREPGSFRTAVESALAGRTLWTLDVTPEGLEDAAFQFAADPLENAKILQSLPGFYWHFAVNREKPGATVLARHGDPRMSNRHGRHVAVATQLFGPGRSYFLAMDSTYRWRFLGEQLFDGFWARIVDRAGRGKVLGGRGAFTLTSDRSLYAPGSVVTLRARFDDPSGRDPGLSVLAGLIQSGDASPEAIDLVPTADDPNV
;
A
#
# COMPACT_ATOMS: atom_id res chain seq x y z
N GLU A 1 -27.99 -44.22 -23.13
CA GLU A 1 -27.58 -42.80 -23.01
C GLU A 1 -26.39 -42.74 -22.08
N ILE A 2 -25.23 -42.26 -22.55
CA ILE A 2 -24.10 -41.96 -21.66
C ILE A 2 -24.28 -40.48 -21.30
N GLU A 3 -24.72 -40.22 -20.07
CA GLU A 3 -24.79 -38.89 -19.48
C GLU A 3 -23.41 -38.23 -19.55
N ARG A 4 -23.25 -37.22 -20.41
CA ARG A 4 -22.13 -36.28 -20.36
C ARG A 4 -22.34 -35.36 -19.16
N GLN A 5 -21.85 -35.78 -17.99
CA GLN A 5 -21.52 -34.82 -16.93
C GLN A 5 -20.22 -34.11 -17.33
N SER A 6 -20.30 -32.81 -17.58
CA SER A 6 -19.15 -31.92 -17.67
C SER A 6 -18.37 -32.02 -16.36
N ARG A 7 -17.16 -32.60 -16.41
CA ARG A 7 -16.20 -32.58 -15.30
C ARG A 7 -14.85 -32.19 -15.89
N ASP A 8 -14.33 -31.04 -15.46
CA ASP A 8 -13.03 -30.47 -15.87
C ASP A 8 -11.81 -31.28 -15.37
N HIS A 9 -12.02 -32.54 -14.99
CA HIS A 9 -11.00 -33.38 -14.38
C HIS A 9 -11.10 -34.82 -14.86
N THR A 10 -9.96 -35.41 -15.15
CA THR A 10 -9.78 -36.80 -15.52
C THR A 10 -9.00 -37.49 -14.41
N ALA A 11 -9.68 -38.37 -13.67
CA ALA A 11 -9.13 -39.10 -12.53
C ALA A 11 -8.93 -40.59 -12.85
N ILE A 12 -7.91 -40.91 -13.64
CA ILE A 12 -7.67 -42.28 -14.12
C ILE A 12 -7.43 -43.25 -12.93
N GLY A 13 -6.63 -42.84 -11.93
CA GLY A 13 -6.37 -43.68 -10.76
C GLY A 13 -7.64 -43.99 -9.97
N THR A 14 -8.49 -42.99 -9.75
CA THR A 14 -9.80 -43.19 -9.09
C THR A 14 -10.69 -44.14 -9.89
N ALA A 15 -10.69 -44.06 -11.22
CA ALA A 15 -11.46 -44.97 -12.06
C ALA A 15 -10.97 -46.43 -11.94
N ILE A 16 -9.65 -46.64 -11.84
CA ILE A 16 -9.05 -47.96 -11.61
C ILE A 16 -9.46 -48.52 -10.24
N GLU A 17 -9.36 -47.70 -9.18
CA GLU A 17 -9.78 -48.10 -7.84
C GLU A 17 -11.28 -48.42 -7.77
N GLN A 18 -12.11 -47.63 -8.43
CA GLN A 18 -13.54 -47.88 -8.53
C GLN A 18 -13.86 -49.19 -9.25
N ALA A 19 -13.14 -49.50 -10.34
CA ALA A 19 -13.28 -50.78 -11.05
C ALA A 19 -12.91 -51.97 -10.15
N LEU A 20 -11.88 -51.83 -9.31
CA LEU A 20 -11.52 -52.85 -8.32
C LEU A 20 -12.58 -53.00 -7.22
N ALA A 21 -13.06 -51.87 -6.70
CA ALA A 21 -14.07 -51.84 -5.64
C ALA A 21 -15.46 -52.31 -6.09
N ALA A 22 -15.75 -52.28 -7.40
CA ALA A 22 -17.03 -52.71 -7.95
C ALA A 22 -17.26 -54.23 -7.92
N TYR A 23 -16.19 -55.04 -7.80
CA TYR A 23 -16.26 -56.50 -7.84
C TYR A 23 -15.63 -57.18 -6.60
N PRO A 24 -16.10 -56.86 -5.36
CA PRO A 24 -15.52 -57.44 -4.15
C PRO A 24 -15.81 -58.95 -4.08
N GLY A 25 -14.75 -59.76 -3.88
CA GLY A 25 -14.85 -61.20 -3.73
C GLY A 25 -15.06 -62.00 -5.02
N GLN A 26 -15.06 -61.34 -6.18
CA GLN A 26 -15.07 -62.01 -7.49
C GLN A 26 -13.70 -61.90 -8.16
N PRO A 27 -13.21 -62.94 -8.84
CA PRO A 27 -11.95 -62.87 -9.57
C PRO A 27 -12.12 -61.93 -10.77
N LEU A 28 -11.46 -60.77 -10.72
CA LEU A 28 -11.41 -59.81 -11.83
C LEU A 28 -10.42 -60.32 -12.88
N ALA A 29 -10.91 -60.63 -14.08
CA ALA A 29 -10.07 -61.18 -15.16
C ALA A 29 -9.10 -60.16 -15.77
N GLY A 30 -9.34 -58.86 -15.57
CA GLY A 30 -8.53 -57.76 -16.08
C GLY A 30 -9.30 -56.45 -16.17
N ILE A 31 -8.58 -55.36 -16.44
CA ILE A 31 -9.14 -54.02 -16.70
C ILE A 31 -8.73 -53.59 -18.10
N LEU A 32 -9.70 -53.14 -18.91
CA LEU A 32 -9.44 -52.44 -20.17
C LEU A 32 -9.61 -50.93 -19.94
N LEU A 33 -8.50 -50.20 -19.91
CA LEU A 33 -8.47 -48.75 -19.77
C LEU A 33 -8.51 -48.10 -21.15
N CYS A 34 -9.58 -47.37 -21.40
CA CYS A 34 -9.79 -46.56 -22.60
C CYS A 34 -9.47 -45.10 -22.25
N THR A 35 -8.36 -44.55 -22.74
CA THR A 35 -7.91 -43.20 -22.35
C THR A 35 -7.01 -42.53 -23.39
N ASP A 36 -6.89 -41.21 -23.35
CA ASP A 36 -5.85 -40.42 -24.02
C ASP A 36 -4.56 -40.30 -23.18
N GLY A 37 -4.56 -40.83 -21.96
CA GLY A 37 -3.43 -40.84 -21.03
C GLY A 37 -3.34 -39.59 -20.14
N GLN A 38 -4.24 -38.61 -20.30
CA GLN A 38 -4.24 -37.40 -19.48
C GLN A 38 -4.96 -37.66 -18.15
N SER A 39 -4.23 -37.72 -17.03
CA SER A 39 -4.81 -37.77 -15.68
C SER A 39 -4.36 -36.56 -14.89
N ASN A 40 -5.30 -35.68 -14.53
CA ASN A 40 -5.02 -34.40 -13.87
C ASN A 40 -5.62 -34.30 -12.45
N SER A 41 -6.21 -35.39 -11.94
CA SER A 41 -6.76 -35.48 -10.59
C SER A 41 -6.74 -36.91 -10.06
N GLY A 42 -6.98 -37.09 -8.75
CA GLY A 42 -7.04 -38.40 -8.11
C GLY A 42 -5.66 -39.02 -7.82
N PRO A 43 -5.64 -40.26 -7.32
CA PRO A 43 -4.41 -41.00 -7.06
C PRO A 43 -3.64 -41.28 -8.36
N SER A 44 -2.32 -41.44 -8.23
CA SER A 44 -1.43 -41.69 -9.37
C SER A 44 -1.87 -42.94 -10.13
N PRO A 45 -2.13 -42.86 -11.45
CA PRO A 45 -2.47 -44.02 -12.27
C PRO A 45 -1.38 -45.11 -12.25
N LEU A 46 -0.11 -44.71 -12.10
CA LEU A 46 1.01 -45.63 -12.00
C LEU A 46 0.95 -46.44 -10.70
N SER A 47 0.66 -45.79 -9.57
CA SER A 47 0.53 -46.49 -8.28
C SER A 47 -0.66 -47.46 -8.28
N CYS A 48 -1.76 -47.10 -8.96
CA CYS A 48 -2.88 -48.03 -9.16
C CYS A 48 -2.48 -49.20 -10.08
N ALA A 49 -1.65 -48.98 -11.09
CA ALA A 49 -1.14 -50.04 -11.97
C ALA A 49 -0.22 -51.01 -11.21
N ASP A 50 0.68 -50.50 -10.35
CA ASP A 50 1.52 -51.34 -9.48
C ASP A 50 0.68 -52.23 -8.56
N LEU A 51 -0.43 -51.69 -8.04
CA LEU A 51 -1.38 -52.44 -7.20
C LEU A 51 -2.10 -53.55 -7.99
N LEU A 52 -2.47 -53.28 -9.25
CA LEU A 52 -3.04 -54.30 -10.14
C LEU A 52 -2.04 -55.42 -10.43
N GLU A 53 -0.78 -55.07 -10.69
CA GLU A 53 0.30 -56.03 -10.92
C GLU A 53 0.53 -56.92 -9.69
N ALA A 54 0.63 -56.32 -8.50
CA ALA A 54 0.76 -57.05 -7.24
C ALA A 54 -0.42 -58.00 -6.97
N SER A 55 -1.60 -57.66 -7.50
CA SER A 55 -2.82 -58.47 -7.40
C SER A 55 -2.99 -59.49 -8.53
N GLY A 56 -2.06 -59.54 -9.50
CA GLY A 56 -2.13 -60.43 -10.65
C GLY A 56 -3.24 -60.10 -11.65
N ILE A 57 -3.74 -58.86 -11.65
CA ILE A 57 -4.84 -58.41 -12.51
C ILE A 57 -4.25 -57.72 -13.74
N PRO A 58 -4.48 -58.23 -14.97
CA PRO A 58 -3.92 -57.61 -16.16
C PRO A 58 -4.60 -56.28 -16.48
N LEU A 59 -3.80 -55.23 -16.71
CA LEU A 59 -4.23 -53.94 -17.22
C LEU A 59 -3.91 -53.82 -18.72
N GLN A 60 -4.94 -53.70 -19.55
CA GLN A 60 -4.82 -53.45 -20.98
C GLN A 60 -5.20 -52.00 -21.28
N ILE A 61 -4.38 -51.30 -22.06
CA ILE A 61 -4.60 -49.87 -22.36
C ILE A 61 -4.94 -49.73 -23.84
N LEU A 62 -6.12 -49.21 -24.13
CA LEU A 62 -6.49 -48.72 -25.45
C LEU A 62 -6.33 -47.21 -25.47
N ALA A 63 -5.19 -46.76 -25.99
CA ALA A 63 -4.88 -45.34 -26.12
C ALA A 63 -5.57 -44.75 -27.35
N PHE A 64 -6.28 -43.63 -27.19
CA PHE A 64 -6.83 -42.84 -28.29
C PHE A 64 -6.56 -41.36 -28.09
N GLY A 65 -6.18 -40.68 -29.16
CA GLY A 65 -5.82 -39.27 -29.13
C GLY A 65 -4.88 -38.93 -30.28
N THR A 66 -4.65 -37.64 -30.49
CA THR A 66 -3.66 -37.15 -31.44
C THR A 66 -2.33 -36.94 -30.72
N ARG A 67 -1.21 -37.14 -31.42
CA ARG A 67 0.13 -36.79 -30.88
C ARG A 67 0.34 -35.28 -30.75
N ASN A 68 -0.39 -34.51 -31.55
CA ASN A 68 -0.36 -33.05 -31.50
C ASN A 68 -1.50 -32.59 -30.59
N ALA A 69 -1.22 -31.61 -29.74
CA ALA A 69 -2.22 -30.96 -28.94
C ALA A 69 -3.33 -30.36 -29.84
N PRO A 70 -4.61 -30.41 -29.42
CA PRO A 70 -5.64 -29.64 -30.10
C PRO A 70 -5.25 -28.17 -30.12
N ARG A 71 -5.46 -27.51 -31.26
CA ARG A 71 -5.29 -26.06 -31.37
C ARG A 71 -6.36 -25.42 -30.50
N ASN A 72 -5.96 -24.66 -29.50
CA ASN A 72 -6.90 -23.91 -28.66
C ASN A 72 -6.20 -22.68 -28.11
N LEU A 73 -6.87 -21.55 -28.24
CA LEU A 73 -6.48 -20.30 -27.62
C LEU A 73 -7.53 -20.00 -26.54
N ALA A 74 -7.11 -19.48 -25.39
CA ALA A 74 -8.04 -19.17 -24.32
C ALA A 74 -7.57 -17.99 -23.48
N VAL A 75 -8.53 -17.14 -23.10
CA VAL A 75 -8.34 -16.18 -22.01
C VAL A 75 -8.81 -16.84 -20.73
N THR A 76 -7.87 -17.42 -19.99
CA THR A 76 -8.17 -18.19 -18.77
C THR A 76 -8.71 -17.32 -17.63
N ALA A 77 -8.22 -16.09 -17.49
CA ALA A 77 -8.69 -15.16 -16.46
C ALA A 77 -8.34 -13.70 -16.77
N VAL A 78 -9.17 -12.80 -16.25
CA VAL A 78 -8.87 -11.36 -16.09
C VAL A 78 -8.85 -11.07 -14.60
N GLU A 79 -7.67 -10.94 -14.02
CA GLU A 79 -7.46 -10.77 -12.60
C GLU A 79 -7.20 -9.30 -12.25
N SER A 80 -7.87 -8.82 -11.21
CA SER A 80 -7.65 -7.49 -10.67
C SER A 80 -8.13 -7.40 -9.23
N SER A 81 -7.76 -6.33 -8.51
CA SER A 81 -8.34 -6.08 -7.20
C SER A 81 -9.82 -5.70 -7.34
N PRO A 82 -10.74 -6.35 -6.59
CA PRO A 82 -12.19 -6.14 -6.74
C PRO A 82 -12.64 -4.73 -6.33
N VAL A 83 -11.80 -4.02 -5.57
CA VAL A 83 -11.99 -2.63 -5.19
C VAL A 83 -10.68 -1.89 -5.48
N VAL A 84 -10.79 -0.71 -6.08
CA VAL A 84 -9.70 0.25 -6.26
C VAL A 84 -10.14 1.61 -5.77
N PHE A 85 -9.21 2.44 -5.32
CA PHE A 85 -9.53 3.79 -4.92
C PHE A 85 -9.34 4.79 -6.05
N VAL A 86 -10.16 5.84 -6.04
CA VAL A 86 -9.99 6.98 -6.93
C VAL A 86 -8.55 7.52 -6.83
N GLY A 87 -7.90 7.69 -7.97
CA GLY A 87 -6.52 8.17 -8.10
C GLY A 87 -5.44 7.09 -8.05
N ASP A 88 -5.74 5.89 -7.55
CA ASP A 88 -4.74 4.81 -7.50
C ASP A 88 -4.61 4.11 -8.86
N PRO A 89 -3.38 3.74 -9.27
CA PRO A 89 -3.17 2.91 -10.43
C PRO A 89 -3.65 1.47 -10.16
N LEU A 90 -4.65 1.03 -10.92
CA LEU A 90 -5.07 -0.36 -10.99
C LEU A 90 -4.23 -1.10 -12.02
N ARG A 91 -3.68 -2.26 -11.63
CA ARG A 91 -3.17 -3.25 -12.58
C ARG A 91 -4.21 -4.35 -12.79
N VAL A 92 -4.46 -4.65 -14.06
CA VAL A 92 -5.32 -5.75 -14.50
C VAL A 92 -4.45 -6.74 -15.25
N ALA A 93 -4.36 -7.97 -14.75
CA ALA A 93 -3.61 -9.06 -15.36
C ALA A 93 -4.56 -9.91 -16.22
N VAL A 94 -4.18 -10.13 -17.48
CA VAL A 94 -4.90 -11.03 -18.39
C VAL A 94 -4.03 -12.25 -18.62
N HIS A 95 -4.59 -13.42 -18.35
CA HIS A 95 -3.92 -14.71 -18.48
C HIS A 95 -4.37 -15.43 -19.74
N VAL A 96 -3.42 -15.72 -20.62
CA VAL A 96 -3.64 -16.38 -21.90
C VAL A 96 -2.99 -17.76 -21.87
N ASP A 97 -3.75 -18.78 -22.23
CA ASP A 97 -3.26 -20.14 -22.49
C ASP A 97 -3.35 -20.42 -23.99
N ALA A 98 -2.33 -21.05 -24.55
CA ALA A 98 -2.26 -21.41 -25.95
C ALA A 98 -1.73 -22.84 -26.10
N ARG A 99 -2.48 -23.68 -26.80
CA ARG A 99 -2.14 -25.09 -27.05
C ARG A 99 -2.10 -25.37 -28.54
N GLY A 100 -1.05 -26.06 -28.99
CA GLY A 100 -0.86 -26.38 -30.41
C GLY A 100 -0.66 -25.17 -31.34
N LEU A 101 -0.28 -24.01 -30.77
CA LEU A 101 -0.16 -22.70 -31.45
C LEU A 101 1.21 -22.02 -31.20
N GLU A 102 2.21 -22.79 -30.75
CA GLU A 102 3.54 -22.25 -30.40
C GLU A 102 4.18 -21.50 -31.59
N GLY A 103 4.65 -20.29 -31.32
CA GLY A 103 5.29 -19.43 -32.33
C GLY A 103 4.32 -18.69 -33.26
N GLU A 104 3.01 -18.91 -33.15
CA GLU A 104 2.00 -18.08 -33.82
C GLU A 104 1.79 -16.77 -33.03
N SER A 105 1.07 -15.82 -33.64
CA SER A 105 0.71 -14.56 -32.99
C SER A 105 -0.80 -14.41 -32.92
N ALA A 106 -1.30 -13.93 -31.78
CA ALA A 106 -2.71 -13.65 -31.58
C ALA A 106 -2.92 -12.17 -31.21
N ARG A 107 -4.15 -11.70 -31.41
CA ARG A 107 -4.54 -10.31 -31.16
C ARG A 107 -5.34 -10.26 -29.86
N LEU A 108 -4.73 -9.72 -28.81
CA LEU A 108 -5.37 -9.49 -27.53
C LEU A 108 -5.98 -8.09 -27.50
N VAL A 109 -7.28 -8.05 -27.25
CA VAL A 109 -8.06 -6.81 -27.11
C VAL A 109 -8.50 -6.67 -25.66
N PHE A 110 -8.15 -5.54 -25.04
CA PHE A 110 -8.57 -5.19 -23.68
C PHE A 110 -9.52 -4.01 -23.72
N GLU A 111 -10.70 -4.19 -23.16
CA GLU A 111 -11.79 -3.23 -23.16
C GLU A 111 -12.28 -2.97 -21.74
N ARG A 112 -12.87 -1.79 -21.53
CA ARG A 112 -13.52 -1.43 -20.28
C ARG A 112 -14.91 -0.87 -20.52
N ARG A 113 -15.80 -1.04 -19.55
CA ARG A 113 -17.10 -0.38 -19.50
C ARG A 113 -17.26 0.31 -18.15
N ILE A 114 -17.59 1.59 -18.16
CA ILE A 114 -17.78 2.39 -16.94
C ILE A 114 -19.27 2.63 -16.71
N GLY A 115 -19.75 2.38 -15.50
CA GLY A 115 -21.11 2.74 -15.07
C GLY A 115 -22.24 2.12 -15.91
N GLY A 116 -21.99 0.98 -16.56
CA GLY A 116 -22.95 0.32 -17.45
C GLY A 116 -23.08 0.93 -18.86
N GLY A 117 -22.15 1.79 -19.29
CA GLY A 117 -22.07 2.32 -20.65
C GLY A 117 -21.68 1.28 -21.73
N PRO A 118 -21.28 1.69 -22.94
CA PRO A 118 -20.70 0.75 -23.90
C PRO A 118 -19.29 0.29 -23.47
N PHE A 119 -18.82 -0.84 -24.01
CA PHE A 119 -17.41 -1.21 -23.92
C PHE A 119 -16.59 -0.29 -24.82
N GLU A 120 -15.52 0.27 -24.25
CA GLU A 120 -14.54 1.12 -24.91
C GLU A 120 -13.22 0.36 -25.01
N LEU A 121 -12.57 0.45 -26.16
CA LEU A 121 -11.23 -0.10 -26.36
C LEU A 121 -10.23 0.65 -25.49
N VAL A 122 -9.56 -0.07 -24.58
CA VAL A 122 -8.47 0.47 -23.78
C VAL A 122 -7.16 0.29 -24.52
N GLN A 123 -6.87 -0.94 -24.95
CA GLN A 123 -5.62 -1.27 -25.62
C GLN A 123 -5.79 -2.54 -26.48
N GLU A 124 -5.13 -2.54 -27.63
CA GLU A 124 -4.94 -3.70 -28.49
C GLU A 124 -3.46 -4.09 -28.47
N LYS A 125 -3.14 -5.39 -28.46
CA LYS A 125 -1.76 -5.89 -28.50
C LYS A 125 -1.67 -7.19 -29.30
N THR A 126 -0.68 -7.28 -30.18
CA THR A 126 -0.28 -8.56 -30.78
C THR A 126 0.67 -9.28 -29.81
N ILE A 127 0.35 -10.52 -29.48
CA ILE A 127 1.09 -11.35 -28.53
C ILE A 127 1.65 -12.57 -29.26
N GLU A 128 2.91 -12.92 -28.98
CA GLU A 128 3.50 -14.18 -29.45
C GLU A 128 3.12 -15.31 -28.50
N LEU A 129 2.66 -16.43 -29.05
CA LEU A 129 2.17 -17.56 -28.28
C LEU A 129 3.34 -18.46 -27.89
N GLY A 130 3.48 -18.67 -26.58
CA GLY A 130 4.56 -19.43 -25.97
C GLY A 130 4.44 -20.95 -26.14
N PRO A 131 5.39 -21.71 -25.57
CA PRO A 131 5.34 -23.16 -25.57
C PRO A 131 4.15 -23.68 -24.76
N GLU A 132 3.71 -24.90 -25.07
CA GLU A 132 2.53 -25.51 -24.45
C GLU A 132 2.62 -25.56 -22.91
N GLY A 133 1.55 -25.12 -22.24
CA GLY A 133 1.46 -25.08 -20.77
C GLY A 133 2.09 -23.85 -20.10
N ALA A 134 2.68 -22.93 -20.87
CA ALA A 134 3.15 -21.64 -20.36
C ALA A 134 2.00 -20.61 -20.34
N LEU A 135 1.55 -20.23 -19.15
CA LEU A 135 0.56 -19.17 -18.98
C LEU A 135 1.20 -17.80 -19.27
N ALA A 136 0.81 -17.16 -20.37
CA ALA A 136 1.26 -15.81 -20.69
C ALA A 136 0.43 -14.79 -19.91
N THR A 137 1.10 -13.88 -19.18
CA THR A 137 0.43 -12.82 -18.43
C THR A 137 0.68 -11.46 -19.08
N HIS A 138 -0.40 -10.70 -19.31
CA HIS A 138 -0.35 -9.37 -19.88
C HIS A 138 -1.00 -8.36 -18.92
N GLU A 139 -0.22 -7.37 -18.49
CA GLU A 139 -0.68 -6.34 -17.55
C GLU A 139 -1.16 -5.08 -18.27
N PHE A 140 -2.29 -4.55 -17.80
CA PHE A 140 -2.86 -3.27 -18.23
C PHE A 140 -3.02 -2.36 -17.02
N SER A 141 -2.64 -1.08 -17.15
CA SER A 141 -2.77 -0.09 -16.09
C SER A 141 -3.93 0.87 -16.35
N GLN A 142 -4.70 1.19 -15.32
CA GLN A 142 -5.83 2.13 -15.36
C GLN A 142 -5.84 3.03 -14.12
N VAL A 143 -6.22 4.29 -14.29
CA VAL A 143 -6.46 5.22 -13.18
C VAL A 143 -7.86 5.80 -13.34
N PHE A 144 -8.58 5.94 -12.23
CA PHE A 144 -9.95 6.44 -12.21
C PHE A 144 -10.06 7.71 -11.38
N GLU A 145 -10.76 8.72 -11.88
CA GLU A 145 -10.91 10.03 -11.21
C GLU A 145 -12.20 10.15 -10.39
N THR A 146 -13.16 9.25 -10.59
CA THR A 146 -14.48 9.28 -9.96
C THR A 146 -14.94 7.91 -9.49
N GLU A 147 -15.81 7.90 -8.48
CA GLU A 147 -16.43 6.66 -8.00
C GLU A 147 -17.33 6.07 -9.06
N THR A 148 -17.16 4.79 -9.33
CA THR A 148 -17.91 4.09 -10.37
C THR A 148 -17.74 2.58 -10.25
N THR A 149 -18.50 1.83 -11.04
CA THR A 149 -18.26 0.40 -11.28
C THR A 149 -17.66 0.26 -12.67
N VAL A 150 -16.62 -0.56 -12.78
CA VAL A 150 -15.91 -0.80 -14.04
C VAL A 150 -15.92 -2.28 -14.35
N ASP A 151 -16.38 -2.63 -15.54
CA ASP A 151 -16.26 -3.99 -16.07
C ASP A 151 -15.09 -4.02 -17.05
N PHE A 152 -14.14 -4.92 -16.83
CA PHE A 152 -13.08 -5.22 -17.78
C PHE A 152 -13.42 -6.45 -18.57
N ARG A 153 -13.08 -6.44 -19.86
CA ARG A 153 -13.20 -7.58 -20.75
C ARG A 153 -11.93 -7.71 -21.56
N ALA A 154 -11.38 -8.91 -21.59
CA ALA A 154 -10.29 -9.26 -22.48
C ALA A 154 -10.76 -10.37 -23.41
N TRP A 155 -10.44 -10.24 -24.70
CA TRP A 155 -10.75 -11.27 -25.68
C TRP A 155 -9.66 -11.39 -26.74
N LEU A 156 -9.58 -12.59 -27.32
CA LEU A 156 -8.63 -12.93 -28.39
C LEU A 156 -9.37 -13.12 -29.71
N GLU A 157 -8.80 -12.64 -30.81
CA GLU A 157 -9.32 -12.94 -32.14
C GLU A 157 -9.07 -14.42 -32.48
N ALA A 158 -10.15 -15.13 -32.86
CA ALA A 158 -10.10 -16.56 -33.13
C ALA A 158 -9.13 -16.90 -34.28
N LEU A 159 -8.28 -17.89 -34.05
CA LEU A 159 -7.37 -18.46 -35.03
C LEU A 159 -8.01 -19.66 -35.75
N PRO A 160 -7.63 -19.92 -37.01
CA PRO A 160 -8.15 -21.06 -37.74
C PRO A 160 -7.84 -22.41 -37.07
N GLY A 161 -8.88 -23.23 -36.90
CA GLY A 161 -8.77 -24.60 -36.42
C GLY A 161 -8.79 -24.76 -34.90
N GLU A 162 -9.19 -23.73 -34.15
CA GLU A 162 -9.45 -23.85 -32.71
C GLU A 162 -10.56 -24.85 -32.40
N VAL A 163 -10.43 -25.55 -31.26
CA VAL A 163 -11.43 -26.53 -30.80
C VAL A 163 -12.70 -25.84 -30.31
N THR A 164 -12.57 -24.68 -29.69
CA THR A 164 -13.67 -23.83 -29.25
C THR A 164 -13.24 -22.37 -29.32
N GLU A 165 -14.20 -21.48 -29.54
CA GLU A 165 -13.98 -20.02 -29.48
C GLU A 165 -14.63 -19.41 -28.22
N GLU A 166 -15.34 -20.23 -27.42
CA GLU A 166 -16.12 -19.76 -26.27
C GLU A 166 -15.23 -19.32 -25.09
N ASP A 167 -14.02 -19.85 -25.00
CA ASP A 167 -13.01 -19.55 -23.98
C ASP A 167 -12.03 -18.44 -24.41
N ASN A 168 -12.23 -17.84 -25.58
CA ASN A 168 -11.46 -16.68 -26.04
C ASN A 168 -11.86 -15.35 -25.37
N LEU A 169 -12.72 -15.38 -24.35
CA LEU A 169 -13.21 -14.19 -23.67
C LEU A 169 -13.31 -14.42 -22.16
N ALA A 170 -12.76 -13.49 -21.40
CA ALA A 170 -12.97 -13.40 -19.96
C ALA A 170 -13.24 -11.95 -19.52
N SER A 171 -13.92 -11.80 -18.38
CA SER A 171 -14.27 -10.49 -17.84
C SER A 171 -14.25 -10.48 -16.32
N THR A 172 -14.04 -9.30 -15.75
CA THR A 172 -14.11 -9.07 -14.30
C THR A 172 -14.73 -7.71 -14.01
N THR A 173 -15.36 -7.56 -12.86
CA THR A 173 -15.98 -6.32 -12.42
C THR A 173 -15.31 -5.83 -11.15
N ILE A 174 -15.02 -4.53 -11.11
CA ILE A 174 -14.43 -3.86 -9.96
C ILE A 174 -15.26 -2.66 -9.53
N ARG A 175 -15.07 -2.25 -8.28
CA ARG A 175 -15.65 -1.01 -7.73
C ARG A 175 -14.55 0.01 -7.49
N VAL A 176 -14.72 1.20 -8.08
CA VAL A 176 -13.91 2.38 -7.78
C VAL A 176 -14.61 3.15 -6.67
N VAL A 177 -13.99 3.29 -5.52
CA VAL A 177 -14.54 4.02 -4.38
C VAL A 177 -13.59 5.15 -3.97
N ARG A 178 -14.09 6.23 -3.36
CA ARG A 178 -13.17 7.18 -2.72
C ARG A 178 -12.74 6.60 -1.38
N ARG A 179 -11.43 6.66 -1.16
CA ARG A 179 -10.87 6.59 0.18
C ARG A 179 -11.32 7.83 0.96
N LYS A 180 -11.72 7.63 2.22
CA LYS A 180 -11.79 8.74 3.18
C LYS A 180 -10.80 8.48 4.32
N LEU A 181 -9.82 9.37 4.38
CA LEU A 181 -8.94 9.73 5.48
C LEU A 181 -9.63 9.82 6.85
N ARG A 182 -9.63 8.80 7.72
CA ARG A 182 -10.06 9.04 9.11
C ARG A 182 -8.92 9.68 9.90
N CYS A 183 -9.10 10.95 10.23
CA CYS A 183 -8.10 11.75 10.93
C CYS A 183 -8.57 12.11 12.34
N LEU A 184 -7.76 11.81 13.36
CA LEU A 184 -7.97 12.29 14.74
C LEU A 184 -7.05 13.47 15.02
N LEU A 185 -7.60 14.66 15.25
CA LEU A 185 -6.85 15.83 15.71
C LEU A 185 -7.01 16.01 17.22
N VAL A 186 -5.91 15.98 17.97
CA VAL A 186 -5.90 16.28 19.41
C VAL A 186 -5.11 17.55 19.64
N ALA A 187 -5.72 18.56 20.26
CA ALA A 187 -5.10 19.86 20.49
C ALA A 187 -5.04 20.20 21.98
N GLY A 188 -3.83 20.44 22.48
CA GLY A 188 -3.56 20.80 23.88
C GLY A 188 -3.92 22.23 24.26
N LEU A 189 -3.92 23.17 23.29
CA LEU A 189 -4.28 24.57 23.53
C LEU A 189 -5.01 25.21 22.34
N ALA A 190 -5.66 26.33 22.61
CA ALA A 190 -6.32 27.15 21.59
C ALA A 190 -5.27 27.96 20.81
N PHE A 191 -5.13 27.68 19.52
CA PHE A 191 -4.26 28.46 18.63
C PHE A 191 -4.90 28.62 17.25
N PRO A 192 -4.61 29.71 16.50
CA PRO A 192 -5.14 29.88 15.14
C PRO A 192 -4.90 28.65 14.25
N GLU A 193 -3.70 28.06 14.30
CA GLU A 193 -3.34 26.84 13.56
C GLU A 193 -4.38 25.74 13.69
N VAL A 194 -4.81 25.44 14.93
CA VAL A 194 -5.82 24.42 15.22
C VAL A 194 -7.16 24.73 14.57
N GLN A 195 -7.60 26.00 14.63
CA GLN A 195 -8.87 26.40 14.03
C GLN A 195 -8.82 26.35 12.49
N PHE A 196 -7.71 26.71 11.87
CA PHE A 196 -7.52 26.59 10.43
C PHE A 196 -7.40 25.13 9.97
N LEU A 197 -6.69 24.29 10.72
CA LEU A 197 -6.62 22.83 10.54
C LEU A 197 -8.01 22.20 10.53
N ILE A 198 -8.81 22.44 11.58
CA ILE A 198 -10.17 21.91 11.68
C ILE A 198 -11.00 22.32 10.45
N ASN A 199 -10.98 23.59 10.08
CA ASN A 199 -11.76 24.09 8.94
C ASN A 199 -11.31 23.47 7.61
N THR A 200 -10.01 23.28 7.43
CA THR A 200 -9.42 22.70 6.22
C THR A 200 -9.79 21.24 6.09
N LEU A 201 -9.51 20.44 7.12
CA LEU A 201 -9.74 19.00 7.10
C LEU A 201 -11.23 18.65 7.06
N MET A 202 -12.11 19.49 7.64
CA MET A 202 -13.57 19.30 7.52
C MET A 202 -14.12 19.61 6.12
N ARG A 203 -13.44 20.46 5.34
CA ARG A 203 -13.85 20.81 3.97
C ARG A 203 -13.31 19.83 2.94
N ASP A 204 -12.25 19.11 3.26
CA ASP A 204 -11.67 18.11 2.38
C ASP A 204 -12.62 16.91 2.22
N PRO A 205 -13.10 16.61 0.99
CA PRO A 205 -14.04 15.50 0.77
C PRO A 205 -13.41 14.12 1.01
N GLY A 206 -12.07 14.03 1.00
CA GLY A 206 -11.30 12.84 1.27
C GLY A 206 -10.98 12.63 2.75
N ILE A 207 -11.46 13.47 3.67
CA ILE A 207 -11.12 13.38 5.10
C ILE A 207 -12.38 13.36 5.99
N GLU A 208 -12.44 12.37 6.89
CA GLU A 208 -13.32 12.32 8.05
C GLU A 208 -12.53 12.70 9.30
N LEU A 209 -12.75 13.92 9.78
CA LEU A 209 -12.11 14.50 10.95
C LEU A 209 -12.93 14.23 12.23
N SER A 210 -12.27 13.61 13.20
CA SER A 210 -12.58 13.77 14.63
C SER A 210 -11.62 14.79 15.23
N SER A 211 -12.11 15.76 16.02
CA SER A 211 -11.23 16.65 16.77
C SER A 211 -11.51 16.56 18.27
N TRP A 212 -10.46 16.74 19.08
CA TRP A 212 -10.52 16.76 20.53
C TRP A 212 -9.72 17.94 21.07
N MET A 213 -10.44 18.95 21.56
CA MET A 213 -9.87 20.13 22.21
C MET A 213 -9.72 19.83 23.70
N MET A 214 -8.49 19.61 24.16
CA MET A 214 -8.21 19.17 25.55
C MET A 214 -8.55 20.24 26.59
N PHE A 215 -8.49 21.50 26.19
CA PHE A 215 -8.78 22.67 27.01
C PHE A 215 -10.26 23.07 27.01
N ALA A 216 -11.12 22.32 26.31
CA ALA A 216 -12.54 22.63 26.25
C ALA A 216 -13.30 22.09 27.47
N ASP A 217 -14.35 22.79 27.89
CA ASP A 217 -15.23 22.32 28.97
C ASP A 217 -15.97 21.03 28.58
N ASP A 218 -16.38 20.23 29.57
CA ASP A 218 -17.10 18.95 29.35
C ASP A 218 -18.39 19.11 28.52
N ALA A 219 -19.01 20.28 28.56
CA ALA A 219 -20.23 20.59 27.79
C ALA A 219 -19.93 21.03 26.34
N TYR A 220 -18.67 21.20 25.97
CA TYR A 220 -18.27 21.62 24.63
C TYR A 220 -18.50 20.50 23.62
N GLN A 221 -19.27 20.80 22.58
CA GLN A 221 -19.44 19.89 21.47
C GLN A 221 -18.22 19.96 20.56
N GLN A 222 -17.43 18.89 20.56
CA GLN A 222 -16.22 18.81 19.75
C GLN A 222 -16.53 18.97 18.26
N LYS A 223 -15.64 19.65 17.54
CA LYS A 223 -15.77 19.88 16.09
C LYS A 223 -15.36 18.63 15.31
N GLY A 224 -15.82 18.52 14.07
CA GLY A 224 -15.51 17.39 13.19
C GLY A 224 -16.76 16.87 12.47
N ASN A 225 -16.55 16.29 11.29
CA ASN A 225 -17.59 15.59 10.55
C ASN A 225 -17.72 14.11 10.99
N HIS A 226 -16.75 13.60 11.77
CA HIS A 226 -16.84 12.35 12.52
C HIS A 226 -16.82 12.64 14.04
N GLN A 227 -18.01 12.71 14.65
CA GLN A 227 -18.15 13.15 16.04
C GLN A 227 -17.61 12.12 17.05
N ILE A 228 -16.89 12.63 18.05
CA ILE A 228 -16.45 11.87 19.21
C ILE A 228 -16.85 12.58 20.51
N THR A 229 -17.16 11.80 21.54
CA THR A 229 -17.45 12.30 22.90
C THR A 229 -16.31 12.04 23.88
N ARG A 230 -15.32 11.23 23.47
CA ARG A 230 -14.09 10.95 24.21
C ARG A 230 -12.98 10.52 23.25
N LEU A 231 -11.74 10.58 23.72
CA LEU A 231 -10.60 9.98 23.03
C LEU A 231 -10.68 8.43 23.03
N PRO A 232 -10.03 7.77 22.04
CA PRO A 232 -9.81 6.33 22.03
C PRO A 232 -9.15 5.83 23.31
N ARG A 233 -9.60 4.68 23.81
CA ARG A 233 -9.07 4.03 25.03
C ARG A 233 -8.52 2.63 24.80
N THR A 234 -8.75 2.06 23.62
CA THR A 234 -8.25 0.73 23.24
C THR A 234 -7.56 0.80 21.89
N GLU A 235 -6.78 -0.23 21.57
CA GLU A 235 -6.13 -0.36 20.27
C GLU A 235 -7.16 -0.43 19.14
N GLU A 236 -8.27 -1.15 19.34
CA GLU A 236 -9.33 -1.27 18.33
C GLU A 236 -10.03 0.07 18.04
N GLU A 237 -10.17 0.93 19.06
CA GLU A 237 -10.70 2.28 18.86
C GLU A 237 -9.68 3.18 18.15
N MET A 238 -8.40 3.07 18.50
CA MET A 238 -7.32 3.79 17.81
C MET A 238 -7.20 3.34 16.35
N ASP A 239 -7.42 2.05 16.09
CA ASP A 239 -7.34 1.43 14.78
C ASP A 239 -8.46 1.86 13.81
N GLN A 240 -9.44 2.62 14.28
CA GLN A 240 -10.42 3.23 13.39
C GLN A 240 -9.88 4.45 12.65
N TYR A 241 -8.73 4.99 13.06
CA TYR A 241 -8.09 6.15 12.44
C TYR A 241 -6.93 5.75 11.53
N ASP A 242 -6.76 6.51 10.46
CA ASP A 242 -5.66 6.38 9.50
C ASP A 242 -4.49 7.31 9.85
N CYS A 243 -4.81 8.50 10.38
CA CYS A 243 -3.82 9.50 10.79
C CYS A 243 -4.22 10.14 12.12
N VAL A 244 -3.24 10.36 13.00
CA VAL A 244 -3.40 11.13 14.23
C VAL A 244 -2.55 12.39 14.15
N VAL A 245 -3.19 13.55 14.30
CA VAL A 245 -2.53 14.85 14.39
C VAL A 245 -2.52 15.28 15.86
N LEU A 246 -1.34 15.48 16.43
CA LEU A 246 -1.15 15.95 17.79
C LEU A 246 -0.60 17.37 17.76
N TYR A 247 -1.37 18.32 18.27
CA TYR A 247 -0.94 19.69 18.48
C TYR A 247 -0.65 19.91 19.97
N ASP A 248 0.64 19.97 20.31
CA ASP A 248 1.15 20.26 21.66
C ASP A 248 0.36 19.61 22.81
N PRO A 249 0.12 18.28 22.79
CA PRO A 249 -0.80 17.64 23.73
C PRO A 249 -0.21 17.54 25.14
N ASP A 250 -1.06 17.75 26.15
CA ASP A 250 -0.71 17.44 27.55
C ASP A 250 -0.94 15.95 27.83
N LEU A 251 0.14 15.17 27.85
CA LEU A 251 0.07 13.70 28.02
C LEU A 251 -0.59 13.27 29.34
N SER A 252 -0.64 14.14 30.35
CA SER A 252 -1.29 13.83 31.63
C SER A 252 -2.81 13.72 31.53
N GLN A 253 -3.41 14.29 30.48
CA GLN A 253 -4.85 14.27 30.22
C GLN A 253 -5.25 13.22 29.17
N LEU A 254 -4.27 12.52 28.57
CA LEU A 254 -4.55 11.44 27.63
C LEU A 254 -5.00 10.18 28.37
N PRO A 255 -5.87 9.34 27.76
CA PRO A 255 -6.23 8.06 28.33
C PRO A 255 -5.00 7.17 28.57
N PRO A 256 -5.01 6.31 29.62
CA PRO A 256 -3.97 5.32 29.82
C PRO A 256 -3.83 4.43 28.57
N GLY A 257 -2.59 4.16 28.14
CA GLY A 257 -2.30 3.34 26.96
C GLY A 257 -2.42 4.07 25.62
N PHE A 258 -2.83 5.35 25.59
CA PHE A 258 -3.03 6.08 24.33
C PHE A 258 -1.74 6.18 23.51
N THR A 259 -0.60 6.44 24.15
CA THR A 259 0.71 6.57 23.51
C THR A 259 1.20 5.24 22.94
N GLU A 260 0.89 4.13 23.61
CA GLU A 260 1.19 2.77 23.20
C GLU A 260 0.31 2.34 22.02
N SER A 261 -1.01 2.57 22.10
CA SER A 261 -1.91 2.31 20.97
C SER A 261 -1.56 3.15 19.74
N LEU A 262 -1.12 4.39 19.93
CA LEU A 262 -0.61 5.22 18.83
C LEU A 262 0.67 4.65 18.21
N ALA A 263 1.57 4.10 19.04
CA ALA A 263 2.78 3.44 18.55
C ALA A 263 2.45 2.18 17.73
N HIS A 264 1.48 1.37 18.15
CA HIS A 264 0.97 0.24 17.36
C HIS A 264 0.29 0.67 16.06
N LEU A 265 -0.51 1.73 16.11
CA LEU A 265 -1.16 2.28 14.92
C LEU A 265 -0.13 2.64 13.84
N VAL A 266 0.95 3.35 14.20
CA VAL A 266 1.99 3.76 13.25
C VAL A 266 2.90 2.58 12.89
N GLY A 267 3.41 1.87 13.89
CA GLY A 267 4.44 0.84 13.74
C GLY A 267 3.97 -0.50 13.19
N ASP A 268 2.69 -0.85 13.33
CA ASP A 268 2.17 -2.17 12.95
C ASP A 268 1.01 -2.10 11.95
N ARG A 269 0.24 -1.00 11.95
CA ARG A 269 -0.97 -0.84 11.11
C ARG A 269 -0.81 0.13 9.95
N ALA A 270 0.41 0.61 9.72
CA ALA A 270 0.75 1.57 8.66
C ALA A 270 0.04 2.94 8.78
N GLY A 271 -0.43 3.29 9.99
CA GLY A 271 -1.06 4.57 10.27
C GLY A 271 -0.07 5.73 10.32
N GLY A 272 -0.61 6.93 10.37
CA GLY A 272 0.14 8.18 10.36
C GLY A 272 0.17 8.91 11.69
N LEU A 273 1.28 9.58 11.97
CA LEU A 273 1.40 10.60 13.02
C LEU A 273 1.85 11.93 12.41
N VAL A 274 1.20 13.02 12.80
CA VAL A 274 1.70 14.38 12.58
C VAL A 274 1.76 15.09 13.92
N PHE A 275 2.95 15.41 14.39
CA PHE A 275 3.16 16.13 15.64
C PHE A 275 3.51 17.59 15.36
N ILE A 276 2.76 18.52 15.92
CA ILE A 276 2.97 19.96 15.84
C ILE A 276 3.39 20.43 17.23
N ALA A 277 4.63 20.93 17.32
CA ALA A 277 5.16 21.46 18.56
C ALA A 277 4.49 22.80 18.90
N GLY A 278 4.29 23.03 20.20
CA GLY A 278 3.79 24.29 20.75
C GLY A 278 4.51 24.71 22.02
N GLU A 279 4.10 25.85 22.57
CA GLU A 279 4.76 26.52 23.70
C GLU A 279 4.42 25.93 25.08
N SER A 280 3.44 25.03 25.17
CA SER A 280 2.89 24.54 26.43
C SER A 280 3.51 23.22 26.87
N ALA A 281 3.11 22.10 26.25
CA ALA A 281 3.38 20.75 26.77
C ALA A 281 4.59 20.06 26.09
N THR A 282 5.00 20.53 24.90
CA THR A 282 6.04 19.90 24.09
C THR A 282 7.38 19.91 24.84
N SER A 283 7.68 20.97 25.59
CA SER A 283 8.89 20.99 26.43
C SER A 283 8.86 19.88 27.48
N ASP A 284 7.74 19.72 28.18
CA ASP A 284 7.61 18.70 29.24
C ASP A 284 7.66 17.27 28.67
N LEU A 285 7.16 17.06 27.44
CA LEU A 285 7.32 15.82 26.68
C LEU A 285 8.79 15.46 26.48
N PHE A 286 9.59 16.37 25.91
CA PHE A 286 11.01 16.12 25.64
C PHE A 286 11.89 16.12 26.89
N GLU A 287 11.49 16.83 27.96
CA GLU A 287 12.13 16.74 29.28
C GLU A 287 11.75 15.46 30.05
N ARG A 288 10.97 14.56 29.44
CA ARG A 288 10.52 13.28 30.02
C ARG A 288 9.82 13.46 31.37
N ARG A 289 9.05 14.54 31.51
CA ARG A 289 8.26 14.79 32.73
C ARG A 289 7.00 13.93 32.80
N TYR A 290 6.58 13.36 31.67
CA TYR A 290 5.50 12.38 31.62
C TYR A 290 6.03 10.94 31.69
N PRO A 291 5.47 10.09 32.57
CA PRO A 291 5.93 8.71 32.71
C PRO A 291 5.70 7.85 31.45
N ASN A 292 4.70 8.20 30.64
CA ASN A 292 4.31 7.53 29.40
C ASN A 292 4.80 8.27 28.13
N ALA A 293 5.81 9.14 28.23
CA ALA A 293 6.32 9.88 27.08
C ALA A 293 7.05 9.00 26.04
N ALA A 294 7.64 7.88 26.48
CA ALA A 294 8.60 7.12 25.67
C ALA A 294 8.02 6.60 24.34
N PRO A 295 6.84 5.93 24.30
CA PRO A 295 6.29 5.43 23.04
C PRO A 295 6.07 6.55 22.01
N LEU A 296 5.58 7.72 22.44
CA LEU A 296 5.39 8.86 21.55
C LEU A 296 6.72 9.46 21.09
N LEU A 297 7.70 9.63 21.98
CA LEU A 297 9.03 10.15 21.63
C LEU A 297 9.74 9.27 20.60
N ASP A 298 9.54 7.96 20.64
CA ASP A 298 10.14 7.01 19.69
C ASP A 298 9.59 7.21 18.26
N LEU A 299 8.32 7.60 18.13
CA LEU A 299 7.69 7.91 16.84
C LEU A 299 8.18 9.21 16.20
N LEU A 300 8.71 10.17 16.97
CA LEU A 300 9.08 11.48 16.44
C LEU A 300 10.42 11.43 15.66
N PRO A 301 10.53 12.04 14.46
CA PRO A 301 11.74 12.05 13.63
C PRO A 301 12.89 12.94 14.15
N VAL A 302 12.81 13.38 15.40
CA VAL A 302 13.73 14.36 15.99
C VAL A 302 14.21 13.90 17.37
N VAL A 303 15.37 14.41 17.77
CA VAL A 303 15.96 14.18 19.07
C VAL A 303 16.12 15.52 19.80
N ARG A 304 15.65 15.56 21.03
CA ARG A 304 16.02 16.59 22.00
C ARG A 304 16.58 15.96 23.26
N GLU A 305 17.80 16.32 23.64
CA GLU A 305 18.45 15.87 24.86
C GLU A 305 17.83 16.62 26.06
N PRO A 306 17.43 15.92 27.14
CA PRO A 306 16.94 16.57 28.36
C PRO A 306 17.92 17.63 28.88
N GLY A 307 17.40 18.76 29.35
CA GLY A 307 18.24 19.89 29.77
C GLY A 307 18.87 20.67 28.61
N SER A 308 18.47 20.45 27.36
CA SER A 308 18.85 21.32 26.24
C SER A 308 18.23 22.71 26.42
N PHE A 309 18.98 23.64 26.99
CA PHE A 309 18.52 25.01 27.20
C PHE A 309 18.49 25.78 25.87
N ARG A 310 17.45 26.61 25.70
CA ARG A 310 17.46 27.64 24.66
C ARG A 310 18.63 28.58 24.92
N THR A 311 19.37 28.93 23.87
CA THR A 311 20.42 29.93 24.00
C THR A 311 19.82 31.30 24.33
N ALA A 312 20.57 32.18 24.99
CA ALA A 312 20.11 33.55 25.26
C ALA A 312 19.74 34.31 23.96
N VAL A 313 20.38 33.95 22.85
CA VAL A 313 20.09 34.47 21.50
C VAL A 313 18.72 33.99 21.00
N GLU A 314 18.41 32.70 21.13
CA GLU A 314 17.10 32.15 20.79
C GLU A 314 15.97 32.82 21.59
N SER A 315 16.13 32.91 22.92
CA SER A 315 15.14 33.55 23.77
C SER A 315 14.95 35.05 23.49
N ALA A 316 16.01 35.76 23.13
CA ALA A 316 15.94 37.19 22.83
C ALA A 316 15.29 37.50 21.47
N LEU A 317 15.43 36.60 20.49
CA LEU A 317 14.92 36.78 19.13
C LEU A 317 13.51 36.19 18.93
N ALA A 318 13.12 35.20 19.73
CA ALA A 318 11.78 34.62 19.75
C ALA A 318 10.69 35.69 19.95
N GLY A 319 9.65 35.64 19.11
CA GLY A 319 8.52 36.56 19.15
C GLY A 319 8.80 37.99 18.65
N ARG A 320 10.04 38.33 18.28
CA ARG A 320 10.43 39.70 17.84
C ARG A 320 10.89 39.78 16.39
N THR A 321 11.39 38.67 15.84
CA THR A 321 11.91 38.61 14.47
C THR A 321 11.12 37.59 13.67
N LEU A 322 10.73 37.96 12.44
CA LEU A 322 10.15 37.03 11.48
C LEU A 322 11.27 36.20 10.85
N TRP A 323 11.13 34.86 10.84
CA TRP A 323 12.09 33.96 10.23
C TRP A 323 11.50 33.21 9.05
N THR A 324 12.29 33.04 8.00
CA THR A 324 11.90 32.25 6.83
C THR A 324 12.07 30.75 7.09
N LEU A 325 11.27 29.97 6.36
CA LEU A 325 11.44 28.53 6.25
C LEU A 325 12.39 28.26 5.08
N ASP A 326 13.45 27.48 5.31
CA ASP A 326 14.37 27.06 4.25
C ASP A 326 14.13 25.60 3.91
N VAL A 327 13.47 25.36 2.77
CA VAL A 327 13.13 24.01 2.30
C VAL A 327 14.41 23.33 1.78
N THR A 328 14.66 22.12 2.25
CA THR A 328 15.86 21.34 1.85
C THR A 328 15.68 20.76 0.45
N PRO A 329 16.74 20.26 -0.20
CA PRO A 329 16.61 19.52 -1.45
C PRO A 329 15.59 18.37 -1.35
N GLU A 330 15.62 17.61 -0.25
CA GLU A 330 14.68 16.51 0.00
C GLU A 330 13.25 17.04 0.18
N GLY A 331 13.09 18.21 0.82
CA GLY A 331 11.80 18.88 0.94
C GLY A 331 11.23 19.36 -0.39
N LEU A 332 12.06 19.77 -1.34
CA LEU A 332 11.63 20.18 -2.68
C LEU A 332 11.10 19.00 -3.52
N GLU A 333 11.58 17.80 -3.24
CA GLU A 333 11.10 16.55 -3.86
C GLU A 333 9.85 16.00 -3.15
N ASP A 334 9.61 16.36 -1.89
CA ASP A 334 8.44 15.91 -1.14
C ASP A 334 7.17 16.68 -1.55
N ALA A 335 6.12 15.91 -1.84
CA ALA A 335 4.82 16.46 -2.22
C ALA A 335 4.25 17.45 -1.20
N ALA A 336 4.63 17.40 0.08
CA ALA A 336 4.24 18.39 1.08
C ALA A 336 4.50 19.83 0.61
N PHE A 337 5.67 20.09 -0.01
CA PHE A 337 6.08 21.41 -0.49
C PHE A 337 5.86 21.63 -1.99
N GLN A 338 5.09 20.77 -2.65
CA GLN A 338 4.71 20.92 -4.05
C GLN A 338 3.40 21.71 -4.18
N PHE A 339 3.52 23.04 -4.30
CA PHE A 339 2.40 23.98 -4.48
C PHE A 339 2.08 24.27 -5.95
N ALA A 340 3.04 24.04 -6.85
CA ALA A 340 2.88 24.16 -8.30
C ALA A 340 3.56 22.99 -9.02
N ALA A 341 3.07 22.66 -10.22
CA ALA A 341 3.65 21.61 -11.06
C ALA A 341 4.99 22.05 -11.68
N ASP A 342 5.13 23.33 -12.04
CA ASP A 342 6.39 23.90 -12.53
C ASP A 342 7.37 24.12 -11.35
N PRO A 343 8.57 23.53 -11.36
CA PRO A 343 9.54 23.69 -10.27
C PRO A 343 9.98 25.14 -10.03
N LEU A 344 10.08 25.96 -11.09
CA LEU A 344 10.49 27.36 -10.97
C LEU A 344 9.40 28.21 -10.32
N GLU A 345 8.14 27.99 -10.69
CA GLU A 345 6.98 28.59 -10.02
C GLU A 345 6.89 28.14 -8.56
N ASN A 346 7.05 26.84 -8.29
CA ASN A 346 7.02 26.31 -6.93
C ASN A 346 8.06 26.96 -6.03
N ALA A 347 9.30 27.11 -6.52
CA ALA A 347 10.37 27.78 -5.79
C ALA A 347 10.03 29.24 -5.44
N LYS A 348 9.35 29.97 -6.32
CA LYS A 348 8.88 31.34 -6.04
C LYS A 348 7.80 31.36 -4.95
N ILE A 349 6.86 30.41 -5.00
CA ILE A 349 5.83 30.28 -3.96
C ILE A 349 6.50 30.03 -2.61
N LEU A 350 7.42 29.07 -2.53
CA LEU A 350 8.16 28.73 -1.31
C LEU A 350 8.90 29.93 -0.71
N GLN A 351 9.59 30.71 -1.55
CA GLN A 351 10.28 31.94 -1.11
C GLN A 351 9.33 33.04 -0.63
N SER A 352 8.09 33.04 -1.12
CA SER A 352 7.07 34.01 -0.72
C SER A 352 6.36 33.64 0.58
N LEU A 353 6.44 32.38 1.04
CA LEU A 353 5.68 31.90 2.19
C LEU A 353 5.96 32.75 3.43
N PRO A 354 4.92 33.19 4.16
CA PRO A 354 5.10 33.88 5.41
C PRO A 354 5.93 33.04 6.38
N GLY A 355 6.91 33.71 6.97
CA GLY A 355 7.73 33.14 8.02
C GLY A 355 6.98 32.88 9.34
N PHE A 356 7.73 32.40 10.31
CA PHE A 356 7.28 32.13 11.68
C PHE A 356 8.06 32.97 12.70
N TYR A 357 7.47 33.20 13.87
CA TYR A 357 8.07 33.98 14.97
C TYR A 357 8.56 33.11 16.13
N TRP A 358 8.21 31.83 16.08
CA TRP A 358 8.53 30.86 17.11
C TRP A 358 8.79 29.50 16.48
N HIS A 359 9.75 28.77 17.04
CA HIS A 359 9.95 27.36 16.76
C HIS A 359 10.42 26.61 18.01
N PHE A 360 10.08 25.33 18.11
CA PHE A 360 10.59 24.42 19.11
C PHE A 360 12.00 23.95 18.71
N ALA A 361 13.01 24.28 19.52
CA ALA A 361 14.39 23.92 19.22
C ALA A 361 14.66 22.45 19.60
N VAL A 362 14.97 21.63 18.59
CA VAL A 362 15.47 20.25 18.74
C VAL A 362 16.97 20.20 18.47
N ASN A 363 17.67 19.19 18.99
CA ASN A 363 19.11 19.07 18.79
C ASN A 363 19.44 18.62 17.36
N ARG A 364 18.70 17.65 16.83
CA ARG A 364 18.91 17.08 15.48
C ARG A 364 17.75 16.18 15.07
N GLU A 365 17.71 15.82 13.80
CA GLU A 365 16.96 14.69 13.27
C GLU A 365 17.46 13.34 13.82
N LYS A 366 16.59 12.33 13.88
CA LYS A 366 16.98 10.93 14.16
C LYS A 366 17.71 10.32 12.94
N PRO A 367 18.56 9.30 13.14
CA PRO A 367 19.07 8.51 12.03
C PRO A 367 17.90 7.93 11.21
N GLY A 368 17.92 8.08 9.89
CA GLY A 368 16.86 7.63 8.99
C GLY A 368 15.67 8.58 8.85
N ALA A 369 15.66 9.70 9.58
CA ALA A 369 14.69 10.77 9.35
C ALA A 369 15.15 11.72 8.24
N THR A 370 14.18 12.15 7.43
CA THR A 370 14.37 13.12 6.35
C THR A 370 13.95 14.50 6.83
N VAL A 371 14.86 15.47 6.76
CA VAL A 371 14.56 16.87 7.09
C VAL A 371 14.04 17.54 5.83
N LEU A 372 12.78 17.97 5.84
CA LEU A 372 12.13 18.64 4.71
C LEU A 372 12.34 20.15 4.73
N ALA A 373 12.48 20.73 5.92
CA ALA A 373 12.79 22.15 6.06
C ALA A 373 13.60 22.45 7.31
N ARG A 374 14.48 23.43 7.20
CA ARG A 374 15.29 23.97 8.30
C ARG A 374 14.94 25.43 8.57
N HIS A 375 15.38 25.90 9.73
CA HIS A 375 15.29 27.31 10.09
C HIS A 375 16.12 28.16 9.10
N GLY A 376 15.53 29.22 8.54
CA GLY A 376 16.18 30.06 7.53
C GLY A 376 17.33 30.92 8.07
N ASP A 377 17.25 31.38 9.32
CA ASP A 377 18.32 32.16 9.96
C ASP A 377 19.54 31.29 10.33
N PRO A 378 20.75 31.56 9.80
CA PRO A 378 21.96 30.80 10.11
C PRO A 378 22.36 30.82 11.59
N ARG A 379 21.91 31.84 12.35
CA ARG A 379 22.18 31.95 13.79
C ARG A 379 21.41 30.92 14.62
N MET A 380 20.32 30.38 14.08
CA MET A 380 19.54 29.31 14.70
C MET A 380 20.12 27.95 14.31
N SER A 381 21.31 27.69 14.83
CA SER A 381 22.08 26.47 14.57
C SER A 381 22.74 25.96 15.84
N ASN A 382 23.04 24.68 15.84
CA ASN A 382 23.81 24.02 16.87
C ASN A 382 24.93 23.19 16.23
N ARG A 383 25.62 22.34 17.01
CA ARG A 383 26.73 21.50 16.52
C ARG A 383 26.35 20.53 15.38
N HIS A 384 25.06 20.26 15.18
CA HIS A 384 24.52 19.39 14.14
C HIS A 384 23.99 20.16 12.91
N GLY A 385 24.12 21.49 12.90
CA GLY A 385 23.66 22.35 11.81
C GLY A 385 22.48 23.23 12.20
N ARG A 386 21.80 23.80 11.20
CA ARG A 386 20.62 24.63 11.41
C ARG A 386 19.47 23.83 12.00
N HIS A 387 18.70 24.46 12.89
CA HIS A 387 17.56 23.84 13.55
C HIS A 387 16.58 23.24 12.53
N VAL A 388 16.08 22.04 12.85
CA VAL A 388 15.06 21.34 12.08
C VAL A 388 13.73 22.06 12.28
N ALA A 389 13.05 22.40 11.19
CA ALA A 389 11.72 23.02 11.21
C ALA A 389 10.63 22.02 10.86
N VAL A 390 10.87 21.17 9.85
CA VAL A 390 9.97 20.08 9.46
C VAL A 390 10.80 18.84 9.16
N ALA A 391 10.44 17.71 9.76
CA ALA A 391 11.06 16.41 9.48
C ALA A 391 10.00 15.32 9.36
N THR A 392 10.33 14.27 8.60
CA THR A 392 9.53 13.06 8.47
C THR A 392 10.40 11.82 8.64
N GLN A 393 9.81 10.71 9.04
CA GLN A 393 10.44 9.40 8.99
C GLN A 393 9.37 8.33 8.76
N LEU A 394 9.81 7.18 8.24
CA LEU A 394 9.06 5.94 8.37
C LEU A 394 9.30 5.35 9.76
N PHE A 395 8.24 4.77 10.35
CA PHE A 395 8.32 3.98 11.57
C PHE A 395 7.52 2.71 11.36
N GLY A 396 8.22 1.58 11.17
CA GLY A 396 7.60 0.38 10.63
C GLY A 396 7.01 0.67 9.22
N PRO A 397 5.77 0.24 8.93
CA PRO A 397 5.07 0.56 7.69
C PRO A 397 4.34 1.92 7.73
N GLY A 398 4.31 2.61 8.87
CA GLY A 398 3.66 3.91 9.04
C GLY A 398 4.62 5.09 8.85
N ARG A 399 4.05 6.30 8.85
CA ARG A 399 4.79 7.54 8.61
C ARG A 399 4.54 8.55 9.73
N SER A 400 5.61 9.22 10.16
CA SER A 400 5.57 10.24 11.21
C SER A 400 6.13 11.57 10.70
N TYR A 401 5.47 12.67 11.03
CA TYR A 401 5.90 14.03 10.77
C TYR A 401 6.08 14.79 12.09
N PHE A 402 7.07 15.67 12.12
CA PHE A 402 7.27 16.65 13.19
C PHE A 402 7.41 18.04 12.60
N LEU A 403 6.55 18.95 13.05
CA LEU A 403 6.63 20.38 12.76
C LEU A 403 7.07 21.09 14.04
N ALA A 404 8.21 21.76 13.98
CA ALA A 404 8.74 22.56 15.08
C ALA A 404 8.03 23.92 15.22
N MET A 405 7.01 24.20 14.42
CA MET A 405 6.34 25.50 14.35
C MET A 405 4.83 25.30 14.19
N ASP A 406 4.07 26.29 14.62
CA ASP A 406 2.60 26.30 14.65
C ASP A 406 2.01 27.50 13.89
N SER A 407 2.77 28.08 12.96
CA SER A 407 2.42 29.35 12.30
C SER A 407 2.08 29.21 10.80
N THR A 408 1.81 28.00 10.32
CA THR A 408 1.55 27.77 8.88
C THR A 408 0.22 28.39 8.44
N TYR A 409 -0.73 28.62 9.37
CA TYR A 409 -2.00 29.31 9.09
C TYR A 409 -1.82 30.67 8.40
N ARG A 410 -0.68 31.32 8.62
CA ARG A 410 -0.32 32.59 7.99
C ARG A 410 -0.20 32.46 6.47
N TRP A 411 0.12 31.28 5.94
CA TRP A 411 0.22 31.03 4.51
C TRP A 411 -1.11 31.24 3.80
N ARG A 412 -2.23 31.04 4.52
CA ARG A 412 -3.58 31.34 4.03
C ARG A 412 -3.77 32.82 3.66
N PHE A 413 -2.98 33.74 4.21
CA PHE A 413 -3.04 35.17 3.84
C PHE A 413 -2.54 35.44 2.42
N LEU A 414 -1.72 34.56 1.84
CA LEU A 414 -1.29 34.65 0.45
C LEU A 414 -2.23 33.88 -0.50
N GLY A 415 -2.81 32.78 -0.02
CA GLY A 415 -3.79 31.99 -0.76
C GLY A 415 -4.29 30.82 0.07
N GLU A 416 -5.59 30.53 -0.03
CA GLU A 416 -6.21 29.46 0.75
C GLU A 416 -5.56 28.10 0.47
N GLN A 417 -5.26 27.83 -0.80
CA GLN A 417 -4.65 26.60 -1.29
C GLN A 417 -3.26 26.31 -0.71
N LEU A 418 -2.55 27.31 -0.19
CA LEU A 418 -1.19 27.12 0.35
C LEU A 418 -1.23 26.44 1.72
N PHE A 419 -2.15 26.87 2.59
CA PHE A 419 -2.38 26.17 3.85
C PHE A 419 -3.16 24.88 3.59
N ASP A 420 -4.24 24.97 2.80
CA ASP A 420 -5.19 23.87 2.64
C ASP A 420 -4.53 22.68 1.93
N GLY A 421 -3.80 22.96 0.85
CA GLY A 421 -3.07 21.94 0.11
C GLY A 421 -1.91 21.34 0.91
N PHE A 422 -1.17 22.15 1.69
CA PHE A 422 -0.08 21.63 2.53
C PHE A 422 -0.61 20.61 3.54
N TRP A 423 -1.67 20.95 4.27
CA TRP A 423 -2.23 20.06 5.29
C TRP A 423 -2.94 18.85 4.70
N ALA A 424 -3.65 19.01 3.58
CA ALA A 424 -4.24 17.88 2.87
C ALA A 424 -3.17 16.86 2.47
N ARG A 425 -2.05 17.32 1.88
CA ARG A 425 -0.94 16.45 1.48
C ARG A 425 -0.22 15.83 2.67
N ILE A 426 0.02 16.57 3.75
CA ILE A 426 0.66 16.02 4.96
C ILE A 426 -0.19 14.91 5.60
N VAL A 427 -1.50 15.17 5.81
CA VAL A 427 -2.41 14.20 6.45
C VAL A 427 -2.63 12.98 5.56
N ASP A 428 -2.83 13.19 4.27
CA ASP A 428 -2.94 12.10 3.30
C ASP A 428 -1.65 11.26 3.30
N ARG A 429 -0.47 11.87 3.14
CA ARG A 429 0.81 11.13 3.15
C ARG A 429 1.05 10.37 4.45
N ALA A 430 0.65 10.93 5.59
CA ALA A 430 0.78 10.27 6.87
C ALA A 430 -0.16 9.04 6.97
N GLY A 431 -1.43 9.18 6.60
CA GLY A 431 -2.43 8.10 6.75
C GLY A 431 -2.57 7.14 5.57
N ARG A 432 -2.03 7.47 4.39
CA ARG A 432 -2.23 6.73 3.13
C ARG A 432 -1.85 5.26 3.23
N GLY A 433 -0.80 4.92 3.97
CA GLY A 433 -0.31 3.54 4.11
C GLY A 433 -1.35 2.58 4.67
N LYS A 434 -1.99 2.95 5.78
CA LYS A 434 -3.04 2.14 6.41
C LYS A 434 -4.25 1.97 5.52
N VAL A 435 -4.69 3.06 4.92
CA VAL A 435 -5.95 3.08 4.20
C VAL A 435 -5.84 2.40 2.81
N LEU A 436 -4.61 2.12 2.33
CA LEU A 436 -4.30 1.17 1.24
C LEU A 436 -4.34 -0.32 1.68
N GLY A 437 -4.86 -0.60 2.88
CA GLY A 437 -5.10 -1.95 3.39
C GLY A 437 -3.86 -2.61 4.00
N GLY A 438 -2.87 -1.83 4.43
CA GLY A 438 -1.61 -2.34 4.99
C GLY A 438 -0.76 -3.12 3.98
N ARG A 439 -1.17 -3.18 2.69
CA ARG A 439 -0.24 -3.45 1.60
C ARG A 439 0.76 -2.30 1.65
N GLY A 440 2.03 -2.63 1.89
CA GLY A 440 3.09 -1.63 2.02
C GLY A 440 3.07 -0.68 0.83
N ALA A 441 3.77 0.46 0.94
CA ALA A 441 3.93 1.41 -0.18
C ALA A 441 4.55 0.80 -1.46
N PHE A 442 4.85 -0.50 -1.44
CA PHE A 442 5.46 -1.28 -2.48
C PHE A 442 4.83 -2.67 -2.61
N THR A 443 4.73 -3.15 -3.84
CA THR A 443 4.40 -4.53 -4.17
C THR A 443 5.66 -5.38 -4.17
N LEU A 444 5.65 -6.50 -3.43
CA LEU A 444 6.72 -7.50 -3.49
C LEU A 444 6.37 -8.55 -4.56
N THR A 445 7.30 -8.79 -5.49
CA THR A 445 7.17 -9.82 -6.52
C THR A 445 8.34 -10.78 -6.47
N SER A 446 8.11 -12.01 -6.94
CA SER A 446 9.16 -13.00 -7.14
C SER A 446 9.22 -13.39 -8.62
N ASP A 447 10.34 -13.94 -9.08
CA ASP A 447 10.54 -14.21 -10.50
C ASP A 447 9.72 -15.39 -11.05
N ARG A 448 9.17 -16.26 -10.18
CA ARG A 448 8.41 -17.47 -10.54
C ARG A 448 7.28 -17.76 -9.54
N SER A 449 6.22 -18.42 -10.00
CA SER A 449 5.10 -18.85 -9.14
C SER A 449 5.36 -20.19 -8.43
N LEU A 450 6.23 -21.03 -8.97
CA LEU A 450 6.61 -22.34 -8.43
C LEU A 450 8.13 -22.49 -8.49
N TYR A 451 8.72 -22.90 -7.37
CA TYR A 451 10.15 -23.15 -7.25
C TYR A 451 10.40 -24.63 -6.96
N ALA A 452 11.38 -25.22 -7.65
CA ALA A 452 11.91 -26.52 -7.26
C ALA A 452 12.86 -26.35 -6.05
N PRO A 453 12.98 -27.34 -5.14
CA PRO A 453 13.91 -27.28 -4.02
C PRO A 453 15.35 -26.98 -4.48
N GLY A 454 16.00 -25.98 -3.87
CA GLY A 454 17.34 -25.52 -4.26
C GLY A 454 17.38 -24.46 -5.37
N SER A 455 16.23 -23.94 -5.82
CA SER A 455 16.19 -22.77 -6.73
C SER A 455 16.55 -21.48 -5.98
N VAL A 456 17.20 -20.54 -6.68
CA VAL A 456 17.41 -19.19 -6.18
C VAL A 456 16.13 -18.38 -6.40
N VAL A 457 15.63 -17.73 -5.35
CA VAL A 457 14.46 -16.84 -5.40
C VAL A 457 14.95 -15.40 -5.52
N THR A 458 14.50 -14.66 -6.53
CA THR A 458 14.77 -13.23 -6.63
C THR A 458 13.53 -12.46 -6.20
N LEU A 459 13.66 -11.63 -5.17
CA LEU A 459 12.58 -10.74 -4.71
C LEU A 459 12.81 -9.33 -5.23
N ARG A 460 11.73 -8.67 -5.66
CA ARG A 460 11.73 -7.26 -6.06
C ARG A 460 10.62 -6.53 -5.33
N ALA A 461 10.93 -5.42 -4.70
CA ALA A 461 9.96 -4.52 -4.08
C ALA A 461 9.80 -3.29 -4.96
N ARG A 462 8.61 -3.09 -5.53
CA ARG A 462 8.35 -1.92 -6.37
C ARG A 462 7.36 -1.01 -5.69
N PHE A 463 7.72 0.26 -5.48
CA PHE A 463 6.78 1.25 -4.97
C PHE A 463 5.63 1.46 -5.97
N ASP A 464 4.38 1.34 -5.51
CA ASP A 464 3.19 1.46 -6.37
C ASP A 464 2.95 2.92 -6.77
N ASP A 465 3.35 3.86 -5.89
CA ASP A 465 3.34 5.30 -6.08
C ASP A 465 4.73 5.86 -5.74
N PRO A 466 5.46 6.45 -6.70
CA PRO A 466 6.78 7.06 -6.47
C PRO A 466 6.77 8.10 -5.35
N SER A 467 5.65 8.81 -5.14
CA SER A 467 5.54 9.80 -4.08
C SER A 467 5.47 9.19 -2.68
N GLY A 468 5.09 7.91 -2.56
CA GLY A 468 5.02 7.19 -1.29
C GLY A 468 6.39 6.84 -0.70
N ARG A 469 7.44 6.85 -1.53
CA ARG A 469 8.82 6.60 -1.11
C ARG A 469 9.37 7.79 -0.32
N ASP A 470 10.12 7.50 0.75
CA ASP A 470 10.94 8.51 1.41
C ASP A 470 12.19 8.84 0.56
N PRO A 471 12.44 10.10 0.16
CA PRO A 471 13.60 10.47 -0.65
C PRO A 471 14.94 10.05 -0.04
N GLY A 472 15.02 9.98 1.29
CA GLY A 472 16.21 9.54 2.03
C GLY A 472 16.39 8.02 2.12
N LEU A 473 15.45 7.23 1.59
CA LEU A 473 15.49 5.77 1.69
C LEU A 473 16.58 5.18 0.79
N SER A 474 17.63 4.64 1.43
CA SER A 474 18.78 4.00 0.77
C SER A 474 18.76 2.47 0.86
N VAL A 475 18.11 1.91 1.88
CA VAL A 475 17.92 0.48 2.10
C VAL A 475 16.52 0.24 2.64
N LEU A 476 15.83 -0.78 2.12
CA LEU A 476 14.57 -1.29 2.65
C LEU A 476 14.84 -2.63 3.34
N ALA A 477 14.90 -2.63 4.67
CA ALA A 477 15.14 -3.82 5.47
C ALA A 477 13.84 -4.64 5.66
N GLY A 478 13.95 -5.96 5.65
CA GLY A 478 12.84 -6.89 5.80
C GLY A 478 13.23 -8.19 6.50
N LEU A 479 12.22 -9.02 6.77
CA LEU A 479 12.40 -10.36 7.34
C LEU A 479 11.72 -11.38 6.42
N ILE A 480 12.41 -12.48 6.09
CA ILE A 480 11.86 -13.65 5.40
C ILE A 480 11.62 -14.76 6.42
N GLN A 481 10.46 -15.40 6.37
CA GLN A 481 10.15 -16.57 7.18
C GLN A 481 9.70 -17.74 6.31
N SER A 482 10.33 -18.91 6.50
CA SER A 482 9.98 -20.15 5.81
C SER A 482 9.23 -21.08 6.75
N GLY A 483 7.90 -21.12 6.67
CA GLY A 483 7.06 -21.93 7.56
C GLY A 483 7.25 -21.54 9.03
N ASP A 484 7.50 -22.52 9.90
CA ASP A 484 7.71 -22.30 11.34
C ASP A 484 9.15 -21.94 11.72
N ALA A 485 10.04 -21.71 10.74
CA ALA A 485 11.42 -21.32 11.01
C ALA A 485 11.50 -19.90 11.60
N SER A 486 12.61 -19.61 12.29
CA SER A 486 12.89 -18.24 12.75
C SER A 486 13.09 -17.30 11.56
N PRO A 487 12.61 -16.04 11.62
CA PRO A 487 12.78 -15.09 10.52
C PRO A 487 14.26 -14.75 10.27
N GLU A 488 14.64 -14.66 8.99
CA GLU A 488 15.96 -14.23 8.53
C GLU A 488 15.89 -12.80 7.97
N ALA A 489 16.90 -11.97 8.27
CA ALA A 489 16.95 -10.59 7.80
C ALA A 489 17.39 -10.50 6.33
N ILE A 490 16.73 -9.62 5.59
CA ILE A 490 17.05 -9.28 4.20
C ILE A 490 17.11 -7.77 4.02
N ASP A 491 17.99 -7.32 3.13
CA ASP A 491 18.09 -5.91 2.72
C ASP A 491 17.81 -5.79 1.23
N LEU A 492 16.82 -4.96 0.87
CA LEU A 492 16.52 -4.61 -0.52
C LEU A 492 17.16 -3.25 -0.82
N VAL A 493 17.92 -3.19 -1.91
CA VAL A 493 18.63 -1.98 -2.36
C VAL A 493 18.03 -1.49 -3.67
N PRO A 494 17.92 -0.15 -3.88
CA PRO A 494 17.39 0.40 -5.12
C PRO A 494 18.18 -0.10 -6.33
N THR A 495 17.47 -0.49 -7.38
CA THR A 495 18.11 -0.83 -8.66
C THR A 495 18.71 0.41 -9.32
N ALA A 496 19.79 0.21 -10.10
CA ALA A 496 20.48 1.31 -10.78
C ALA A 496 19.61 1.98 -11.86
N ASP A 497 18.61 1.27 -12.38
CA ASP A 497 17.78 1.69 -13.52
C ASP A 497 16.46 2.35 -13.09
N ASP A 498 15.89 1.98 -11.94
CA ASP A 498 14.69 2.60 -11.37
C ASP A 498 14.82 2.63 -9.85
N PRO A 499 14.97 3.81 -9.24
CA PRO A 499 15.18 3.89 -7.81
C PRO A 499 13.88 3.53 -7.03
N ASN A 500 12.73 3.40 -7.70
CA ASN A 500 11.48 2.91 -7.11
C ASN A 500 11.36 1.37 -7.08
N VAL A 501 12.39 0.64 -7.51
CA VAL A 501 12.44 -0.84 -7.60
C VAL A 501 13.63 -1.40 -6.84
#